data_AF-A0A958G5A8-F1
#
_entry.id   AF-A0A958G5A8-F1
#
_cell.length_a   1.000
_cell.length_b   1.000
_cell.length_c   1.000
_cell.angle_alpha   90.00
_cell.angle_beta   90.00
_cell.angle_gamma   90.00
#
_symmetry.space_group_name_H-M   'P 1'
#
loop_
_entity.id
_entity.type
_entity.pdbx_description
1 polymer ?
#
loop_
_entity_poly.entity_id
_entity_poly.type
_entity_poly.pdbx_seq_one_letter_code
_entity_poly.pdbx_strand_id
1 'polypeptide(L)' 'MMNGSSGMYLNWIFGLLILAVIIGMIIRGMCEMPRRRQHENSSYEAMEMLRQRYARGEIDDKEFEYMKQELDH' A
#
# COMPACT_ATOMS: atom_id res chain seq x y z
N MET A 1 -42.44 -28.30 -2.19
CA MET A 1 -41.12 -27.90 -2.71
C MET A 1 -40.70 -26.62 -2.02
N MET A 2 -40.02 -26.71 -0.89
CA MET A 2 -39.57 -25.53 -0.13
C MET A 2 -38.13 -25.79 0.31
N ASN A 3 -37.20 -25.35 -0.51
CA ASN A 3 -35.79 -25.12 -0.18
C ASN A 3 -35.24 -24.28 -1.34
N GLY A 4 -35.03 -22.98 -1.13
CA GLY A 4 -34.53 -22.13 -2.22
C GLY A 4 -34.22 -20.67 -1.91
N SER A 5 -34.35 -20.20 -0.66
CA SER A 5 -34.02 -18.81 -0.34
C SER A 5 -32.73 -18.66 0.48
N SER A 6 -32.39 -19.63 1.34
CA SER A 6 -31.20 -19.55 2.20
C SER A 6 -29.86 -19.70 1.46
N GLY A 7 -29.85 -20.35 0.29
CA GLY A 7 -28.64 -20.51 -0.54
C GLY A 7 -28.23 -19.25 -1.31
N MET A 8 -29.16 -18.31 -1.54
CA MET A 8 -28.89 -17.09 -2.31
C MET A 8 -28.08 -16.07 -1.49
N TYR A 9 -28.40 -15.92 -0.20
CA TYR A 9 -27.73 -14.97 0.69
C TYR A 9 -26.31 -15.40 1.06
N LEU A 10 -26.09 -16.71 1.25
CA LEU A 10 -24.76 -17.26 1.50
C LEU A 10 -23.82 -17.03 0.31
N ASN A 11 -24.32 -17.20 -0.91
CA ASN A 11 -23.56 -16.93 -2.13
C ASN A 11 -23.23 -15.44 -2.30
N TRP A 12 -24.14 -14.54 -1.92
CA TRP A 12 -23.92 -13.10 -2.01
C TRP A 12 -22.86 -12.59 -1.03
N ILE A 13 -22.89 -13.08 0.22
CA ILE A 13 -21.89 -12.75 1.24
C ILE A 13 -20.51 -13.28 0.83
N PHE A 14 -20.45 -14.50 0.29
CA PHE A 14 -19.20 -15.09 -0.18
C PHE A 14 -18.59 -14.31 -1.35
N GLY A 15 -19.43 -13.84 -2.29
CA GLY A 15 -18.99 -12.97 -3.39
C GLY A 15 -18.42 -11.64 -2.91
N LEU A 16 -19.07 -11.00 -1.92
CA LEU A 16 -18.58 -9.78 -1.29
C LEU A 16 -17.24 -9.98 -0.57
N LEU A 17 -17.09 -11.12 0.12
CA LEU A 17 -15.85 -11.46 0.81
C LEU A 17 -14.69 -11.64 -0.17
N ILE A 18 -14.90 -12.36 -1.29
CA ILE A 18 -13.90 -12.51 -2.36
C ILE A 18 -13.53 -11.15 -2.94
N LEU A 19 -14.51 -10.29 -3.23
CA LEU A 19 -14.25 -8.94 -3.75
C LEU A 19 -13.40 -8.11 -2.77
N ALA A 20 -13.72 -8.16 -1.48
CA ALA A 20 -12.96 -7.48 -0.44
C ALA A 20 -11.51 -8.01 -0.34
N VAL A 21 -11.30 -9.32 -0.51
CA VAL A 21 -9.97 -9.93 -0.54
C VAL A 21 -9.18 -9.46 -1.77
N ILE A 22 -9.80 -9.39 -2.95
CA ILE A 22 -9.16 -8.90 -4.18
C ILE A 22 -8.75 -7.43 -4.02
N ILE A 23 -9.65 -6.58 -3.54
CA ILE A 23 -9.36 -5.16 -3.27
C ILE A 23 -8.25 -5.03 -2.21
N GLY A 24 -8.33 -5.83 -1.14
CA GLY A 24 -7.31 -5.90 -0.09
C GLY A 24 -5.94 -6.32 -0.62
N MET A 25 -5.88 -7.27 -1.56
CA MET A 25 -4.63 -7.68 -2.22
C MET A 25 -4.06 -6.58 -3.12
N ILE A 26 -4.90 -5.80 -3.80
CA ILE A 26 -4.43 -4.66 -4.60
C ILE A 26 -3.81 -3.59 -3.68
N ILE A 27 -4.50 -3.25 -2.58
CA ILE A 27 -4.00 -2.27 -1.60
C ILE A 27 -2.72 -2.78 -0.91
N ARG A 28 -2.70 -4.06 -0.49
CA ARG A 28 -1.48 -4.67 0.08
C ARG A 28 -0.37 -4.80 -0.95
N GLY A 29 -0.65 -5.07 -2.22
CA GLY A 29 0.34 -5.13 -3.29
C GLY A 29 0.98 -3.78 -3.59
N MET A 30 0.26 -2.67 -3.35
CA MET A 30 0.84 -1.32 -3.38
C MET A 30 1.65 -1.02 -2.11
N CYS A 31 1.28 -1.59 -0.96
CA CYS A 31 1.96 -1.37 0.31
C CYS A 31 3.19 -2.27 0.52
N GLU A 32 3.16 -3.47 -0.07
CA GLU A 32 4.23 -4.45 -0.11
C GLU A 32 5.00 -4.24 -1.40
N MET A 33 5.62 -3.07 -1.57
CA MET A 33 6.75 -2.95 -2.50
C MET A 33 7.78 -4.00 -2.05
N PRO A 34 8.00 -5.08 -2.82
CA PRO A 34 9.14 -5.91 -2.55
C PRO A 34 10.34 -5.01 -2.83
N ARG A 35 11.14 -4.73 -1.80
CA ARG A 35 12.52 -4.25 -1.93
C ARG A 35 13.30 -5.28 -2.76
N ARG A 36 13.05 -5.32 -4.06
CA ARG A 36 13.77 -6.09 -5.06
C ARG A 36 14.56 -5.09 -5.88
N ARG A 37 15.79 -4.89 -5.41
CA ARG A 37 17.00 -4.72 -6.22
C ARG A 37 16.79 -3.96 -7.53
N GLN A 38 16.97 -2.64 -7.49
CA GLN A 38 17.47 -1.97 -8.68
C GLN A 38 18.49 -0.91 -8.28
N HIS A 39 19.74 -1.30 -8.48
CA HIS A 39 20.95 -0.50 -8.37
C HIS A 39 20.99 0.50 -9.54
N GLU A 40 20.02 1.39 -9.62
CA GLU A 40 19.92 2.48 -10.59
C GLU A 40 18.83 3.41 -10.08
N ASN A 41 19.18 4.61 -9.62
CA ASN A 41 18.34 5.61 -8.92
C ASN A 41 18.35 5.54 -7.38
N SER A 42 19.55 5.54 -6.78
CA SER A 42 19.73 5.78 -5.34
C SER A 42 19.05 7.07 -4.85
N SER A 43 18.97 8.11 -5.69
CA SER A 43 18.28 9.37 -5.36
C SER A 43 16.75 9.19 -5.26
N TYR A 44 16.14 8.43 -6.18
CA TYR A 44 14.70 8.15 -6.13
C TYR A 44 14.34 7.27 -4.92
N GLU A 45 15.15 6.25 -4.64
CA GLU A 45 14.96 5.38 -3.47
C GLU A 45 15.17 6.16 -2.15
N ALA A 46 16.14 7.09 -2.11
CA ALA A 46 16.35 7.96 -0.96
C ALA A 46 15.16 8.89 -0.71
N MET A 47 14.61 9.51 -1.77
CA MET A 47 13.43 10.38 -1.67
C MET A 47 12.19 9.60 -1.22
N GLU A 48 12.00 8.38 -1.71
CA GLU A 48 10.88 7.51 -1.33
C GLU A 48 10.99 7.03 0.12
N MET A 49 12.20 6.67 0.58
CA MET A 49 12.45 6.37 2.00
C MET A 49 12.20 7.58 2.91
N LEU A 50 12.59 8.78 2.47
CA LEU A 50 12.33 10.03 3.20
C LEU A 50 10.82 10.26 3.39
N ARG A 51 10.06 10.13 2.30
CA ARG A 51 8.59 10.30 2.31
C ARG A 51 7.92 9.27 3.20
N GLN A 52 8.42 8.04 3.21
CA GLN A 52 7.89 6.98 4.06
C GLN A 52 8.08 7.27 5.56
N ARG A 53 9.25 7.80 5.96
CA ARG A 53 9.53 8.16 7.37
C ARG A 53 8.71 9.36 7.84
N TYR A 54 8.52 10.33 6.95
CA TYR A 54 7.64 11.47 7.20
C TYR A 54 6.17 11.02 7.41
N ALA A 55 5.66 10.14 6.54
CA ALA A 55 4.32 9.58 6.67
C ALA A 55 4.12 8.73 7.94
N ARG A 56 5.21 8.19 8.50
CA ARG A 56 5.22 7.48 9.79
C ARG A 56 5.36 8.41 11.00
N GLY A 57 5.66 9.69 10.78
CA GLY A 57 5.94 10.66 11.85
C GLY A 57 7.29 10.47 12.54
N GLU A 58 8.23 9.76 11.90
CA GLU A 58 9.58 9.52 12.44
C GLU A 58 10.50 10.74 12.24
N ILE A 59 10.14 11.65 11.32
CA ILE A 59 10.83 12.90 11.03
C ILE A 59 9.81 14.05 10.95
N ASP A 60 10.21 15.23 11.40
CA ASP A 60 9.42 16.47 11.33
C ASP A 60 9.49 17.09 9.93
N ASP A 61 8.52 17.94 9.59
CA ASP A 61 8.47 18.68 8.32
C ASP A 61 9.80 19.37 7.99
N LYS A 62 10.46 19.96 9.00
CA LYS A 62 11.74 20.67 8.82
C LYS A 62 12.88 19.76 8.40
N GLU A 63 12.96 18.58 9.01
CA GLU A 63 13.97 17.56 8.71
C GLU A 63 13.75 16.99 7.29
N PHE A 64 12.48 16.80 6.91
CA PHE A 64 12.11 16.34 5.57
C PHE A 64 12.50 17.36 4.49
N GLU A 65 12.23 18.65 4.69
CA GLU A 65 12.60 19.70 3.73
C GLU A 65 14.12 19.85 3.58
N TYR A 66 14.87 19.76 4.68
CA TYR A 66 16.34 19.84 4.65
C TYR A 66 16.94 18.68 3.83
N MET A 67 16.55 17.44 4.14
CA MET A 67 17.07 16.26 3.44
C MET A 67 16.62 16.19 1.97
N LYS A 68 15.42 16.71 1.66
CA LYS A 68 14.95 16.82 0.27
C LYS A 68 15.82 17.77 -0.55
N GLN A 69 16.23 18.90 0.02
CA GLN A 69 17.12 19.86 -0.65
C GLN A 69 18.53 19.28 -0.83
N GLU A 70 19.02 18.52 0.13
CA GLU A 70 20.33 17.86 0.06
C GLU A 70 20.39 16.76 -1.01
N LEU A 71 19.26 16.11 -1.31
CA LEU A 71 19.15 15.07 -2.35
C LEU A 71 18.99 15.60 -3.79
N ASP A 72 18.63 16.88 -3.94
CA ASP A 72 18.46 17.56 -5.24
C ASP A 72 19.77 18.21 -5.74
N HIS A 73 20.76 18.33 -4.87
CA HIS A 73 22.06 18.98 -5.09
C HIS A 73 23.19 17.97 -5.34
#